data_AF-A0A7V5S2B2-F1
#
_entry.id   AF-A0A7V5S2B2-F1
#
_cell.length_a   1.000
_cell.length_b   1.000
_cell.length_c   1.000
_cell.angle_alpha   90.00
_cell.angle_beta   90.00
_cell.angle_gamma   90.00
#
_symmetry.space_group_name_H-M   'P 1'
#
loop_
_entity.id
_entity.type
_entity.pdbx_description
1 polymer ?
#
loop_
_entity_poly.entity_id
_entity_poly.type
_entity_poly.pdbx_seq_one_letter_code
_entity_poly.pdbx_strand_id
1 'polypeptide(L)'
;PRPRLEGIIPTEVSSSANRRRDADATNALRVASASRRRLALLELSIGITISLMRESGFDVQRVIELIAERKIEEAMQEGKFDDLPGKGKPLPLDEEWFAPPELRPAIRLLKSAGVLPDWLERAREIERLREDALRLWRIAEHEYPHACQLSAERFIEWREASWQGIMTLMQRVNSLILAYNCTAPANANPQIPFQIEAERERFYAQFEQR
;
A
#
# COMPACT_ATOMS: atom_id res chain seq x y z
N PRO A 1 27.33 -68.00 29.05
CA PRO A 1 27.60 -66.96 28.03
C PRO A 1 26.40 -66.78 27.07
N ARG A 2 25.70 -65.66 27.25
CA ARG A 2 24.52 -65.04 26.57
C ARG A 2 23.84 -65.71 25.34
N PRO A 3 22.49 -65.72 25.26
CA PRO A 3 21.74 -65.97 24.02
C PRO A 3 21.48 -64.68 23.20
N ARG A 4 21.35 -64.80 21.87
CA ARG A 4 21.04 -63.70 20.92
C ARG A 4 19.53 -63.58 20.66
N LEU A 5 19.09 -62.33 20.52
CA LEU A 5 17.70 -61.86 20.40
C LEU A 5 17.09 -62.01 18.99
N GLU A 6 15.76 -62.11 19.03
CA GLU A 6 14.75 -62.26 17.99
C GLU A 6 14.71 -61.12 16.95
N GLY A 7 14.34 -61.46 15.72
CA GLY A 7 13.88 -60.52 14.70
C GLY A 7 12.38 -60.68 14.49
N ILE A 8 11.59 -59.73 15.00
CA ILE A 8 10.15 -59.57 14.74
C ILE A 8 10.00 -58.54 13.60
N ILE A 9 9.36 -58.93 12.50
CA ILE A 9 8.96 -58.02 11.41
C ILE A 9 7.60 -57.40 11.80
N PRO A 10 7.42 -56.06 11.80
CA PRO A 10 6.11 -55.45 12.02
C PRO A 10 5.29 -55.34 10.71
N THR A 11 4.01 -55.68 10.87
CA THR A 11 2.90 -55.76 9.92
C THR A 11 2.38 -54.43 9.35
N GLU A 12 1.84 -54.52 8.13
CA GLU A 12 1.24 -53.49 7.25
C GLU A 12 -0.05 -52.80 7.77
N VAL A 13 0.01 -51.95 8.82
CA VAL A 13 -1.20 -51.24 9.32
C VAL A 13 -1.29 -49.76 8.87
N SER A 14 -0.26 -49.18 8.23
CA SER A 14 -0.22 -47.72 7.95
C SER A 14 -0.91 -47.24 6.66
N SER A 15 -1.37 -48.14 5.77
CA SER A 15 -1.81 -47.76 4.41
C SER A 15 -3.27 -47.29 4.31
N SER A 16 -4.15 -47.76 5.20
CA SER A 16 -5.60 -47.45 5.17
C SER A 16 -5.96 -46.15 5.91
N ALA A 17 -5.18 -45.77 6.93
CA ALA A 17 -5.38 -44.52 7.67
C ALA A 17 -4.91 -43.27 6.90
N ASN A 18 -3.84 -43.37 6.11
CA ASN A 18 -3.33 -42.26 5.30
C ASN A 18 -4.32 -41.89 4.18
N ARG A 19 -4.89 -42.90 3.50
CA ARG A 19 -5.87 -42.69 2.41
C ARG A 19 -7.16 -42.00 2.86
N ARG A 20 -7.59 -42.18 4.12
CA ARG A 20 -8.76 -41.49 4.67
C ARG A 20 -8.47 -40.02 4.99
N ARG A 21 -7.29 -39.69 5.52
CA ARG A 21 -6.87 -38.30 5.77
C ARG A 21 -6.71 -37.50 4.48
N ASP A 22 -6.15 -38.11 3.44
CA ASP A 22 -5.98 -37.47 2.13
C ASP A 22 -7.33 -37.18 1.45
N ALA A 23 -8.31 -38.08 1.61
CA ALA A 23 -9.67 -37.92 1.10
C ALA A 23 -10.45 -36.79 1.82
N ASP A 24 -10.30 -36.68 3.15
CA ASP A 24 -10.92 -35.60 3.92
C ASP A 24 -10.28 -34.23 3.59
N ALA A 25 -8.96 -34.17 3.40
CA ALA A 25 -8.25 -32.97 2.99
C ALA A 25 -8.65 -32.51 1.58
N THR A 26 -8.80 -33.45 0.63
CA THR A 26 -9.29 -33.12 -0.73
C THR A 26 -10.74 -32.65 -0.72
N ASN A 27 -11.60 -33.24 0.11
CA ASN A 27 -12.99 -32.78 0.23
C ASN A 27 -13.07 -31.38 0.87
N ALA A 28 -12.27 -31.09 1.90
CA ALA A 28 -12.18 -29.76 2.51
C ALA A 28 -11.67 -28.69 1.53
N LEU A 29 -10.66 -29.00 0.71
CA LEU A 29 -10.17 -28.13 -0.38
C LEU A 29 -11.22 -27.89 -1.46
N ARG A 30 -12.03 -28.90 -1.78
CA ARG A 30 -13.12 -28.81 -2.76
C ARG A 30 -14.28 -27.96 -2.26
N VAL A 31 -14.64 -28.06 -0.98
CA VAL A 31 -15.65 -27.22 -0.34
C VAL A 31 -15.16 -25.77 -0.23
N ALA A 32 -13.90 -25.54 0.18
CA ALA A 32 -13.32 -24.20 0.27
C ALA A 32 -13.17 -23.52 -1.11
N SER A 33 -12.82 -24.28 -2.17
CA SER A 33 -12.77 -23.75 -3.55
C SER A 33 -14.17 -23.48 -4.12
N ALA A 34 -15.18 -24.28 -3.78
CA ALA A 34 -16.57 -24.00 -4.14
C ALA A 34 -17.11 -22.74 -3.43
N SER A 35 -16.80 -22.55 -2.14
CA SER A 35 -17.16 -21.33 -1.40
C SER A 35 -16.50 -20.07 -1.97
N ARG A 36 -15.22 -20.15 -2.37
CA ARG A 36 -14.50 -19.05 -3.04
C ARG A 36 -15.08 -18.71 -4.41
N ARG A 37 -15.47 -19.71 -5.21
CA ARG A 37 -16.16 -19.47 -6.50
C ARG A 37 -17.52 -18.81 -6.30
N ARG A 38 -18.28 -19.21 -5.28
CA ARG A 38 -19.59 -18.60 -4.95
C ARG A 38 -19.46 -17.14 -4.50
N LEU A 39 -18.44 -16.82 -3.70
CA LEU A 39 -18.12 -15.45 -3.30
C LEU A 39 -17.64 -14.60 -4.48
N ALA A 40 -16.76 -15.13 -5.33
CA ALA A 40 -16.29 -14.43 -6.53
C ALA A 40 -17.44 -14.10 -7.50
N LEU A 41 -18.40 -15.01 -7.67
CA LEU A 41 -19.60 -14.78 -8.48
C LEU A 41 -20.54 -13.73 -7.87
N LEU A 42 -20.66 -13.68 -6.54
CA LEU A 42 -21.42 -12.64 -5.84
C LEU A 42 -20.77 -11.26 -6.00
N GLU A 43 -19.44 -11.15 -5.88
CA GLU A 43 -18.74 -9.88 -6.09
C GLU A 43 -18.83 -9.40 -7.54
N LEU A 44 -18.73 -10.32 -8.52
CA LEU A 44 -18.96 -10.02 -9.93
C LEU A 44 -20.40 -9.55 -10.18
N SER A 45 -21.39 -10.19 -9.56
CA SER A 45 -22.81 -9.81 -9.67
C SER A 45 -23.08 -8.43 -9.07
N ILE A 46 -22.48 -8.11 -7.92
CA ILE A 46 -22.58 -6.80 -7.29
C ILE A 46 -21.94 -5.73 -8.20
N GLY A 47 -20.74 -6.00 -8.72
CA GLY A 47 -20.05 -5.12 -9.65
C GLY A 47 -20.85 -4.84 -10.94
N ILE A 48 -21.41 -5.88 -11.56
CA ILE A 48 -22.26 -5.75 -12.75
C ILE A 48 -23.52 -4.92 -12.43
N THR A 49 -24.15 -5.15 -11.27
CA THR A 49 -25.37 -4.43 -10.88
C THR A 49 -25.07 -2.96 -10.60
N ILE A 50 -23.97 -2.63 -9.93
CA ILE A 50 -23.51 -1.25 -9.72
C ILE A 50 -23.18 -0.58 -11.06
N SER A 51 -22.55 -1.30 -11.99
CA SER A 51 -22.22 -0.77 -13.32
C SER A 51 -23.47 -0.50 -14.16
N LEU A 52 -24.44 -1.42 -14.17
CA LEU A 52 -25.74 -1.24 -14.84
C LEU A 52 -26.57 -0.11 -14.19
N MET A 53 -26.53 0.03 -12.87
CA MET A 53 -27.16 1.17 -12.16
C MET A 53 -26.55 2.51 -12.60
N ARG A 54 -25.22 2.56 -12.76
CA ARG A 54 -24.49 3.77 -13.20
C ARG A 54 -24.81 4.15 -14.65
N GLU A 55 -24.98 3.18 -15.54
CA GLU A 55 -25.40 3.39 -16.94
C GLU A 55 -26.87 3.83 -17.07
N SER A 56 -27.74 3.40 -16.14
CA SER A 56 -29.15 3.82 -16.09
C SER A 56 -29.37 5.24 -15.56
N GLY A 57 -28.31 5.97 -15.24
CA GLY A 57 -28.37 7.33 -14.68
C GLY A 57 -28.79 7.38 -13.21
N PHE A 58 -28.88 6.23 -12.54
CA PHE A 58 -29.24 6.13 -11.13
C PHE A 58 -27.99 6.32 -10.26
N ASP A 59 -27.80 7.54 -9.76
CA ASP A 59 -26.70 7.90 -8.86
C ASP A 59 -27.18 7.90 -7.40
N VAL A 60 -26.75 6.89 -6.63
CA VAL A 60 -27.06 6.75 -5.20
C VAL A 60 -26.55 7.96 -4.41
N GLN A 61 -25.41 8.53 -4.79
CA GLN A 61 -24.88 9.73 -4.16
C GLN A 61 -25.84 10.91 -4.34
N ARG A 62 -26.39 11.06 -5.55
CA ARG A 62 -27.39 12.09 -5.88
C ARG A 62 -28.68 11.95 -5.09
N VAL A 63 -29.12 10.72 -4.82
CA VAL A 63 -30.31 10.47 -3.99
C VAL A 63 -30.06 10.88 -2.54
N ILE A 64 -28.88 10.58 -1.99
CA ILE A 64 -28.50 10.99 -0.62
C ILE A 64 -28.41 12.51 -0.52
N GLU A 65 -27.81 13.17 -1.52
CA GLU A 65 -27.76 14.64 -1.61
C GLU A 65 -29.15 15.25 -1.60
N LEU A 66 -30.07 14.73 -2.43
CA LEU A 66 -31.44 15.26 -2.52
C LEU A 66 -32.21 15.12 -1.20
N ILE A 67 -32.03 14.00 -0.50
CA ILE A 67 -32.66 13.77 0.82
C ILE A 67 -32.04 14.71 1.86
N ALA A 68 -30.73 14.90 1.84
CA ALA A 68 -30.05 15.81 2.75
C ALA A 68 -30.50 17.26 2.56
N GLU A 69 -30.54 17.74 1.31
CA GLU A 69 -30.99 19.09 0.96
C GLU A 69 -32.41 19.35 1.47
N ARG A 70 -33.33 18.43 1.19
CA ARG A 70 -34.72 18.54 1.62
C ARG A 70 -34.87 18.57 3.14
N LYS A 71 -34.08 17.78 3.87
CA LYS A 71 -34.08 17.81 5.34
C LYS A 71 -33.49 19.10 5.91
N ILE A 72 -32.50 19.69 5.24
CA ILE A 72 -31.93 20.97 5.64
C ILE A 72 -32.97 22.08 5.43
N GLU A 73 -33.66 22.11 4.28
CA GLU A 73 -34.74 23.06 4.00
C GLU A 73 -35.89 22.95 4.99
N GLU A 74 -36.35 21.73 5.29
CA GLU A 74 -37.38 21.48 6.32
C GLU A 74 -36.93 22.00 7.69
N ALA A 75 -35.69 21.73 8.10
CA ALA A 75 -35.15 22.22 9.36
C ALA A 75 -34.96 23.75 9.40
N MET A 76 -34.69 24.38 8.25
CA MET A 76 -34.65 25.85 8.12
C MET A 76 -36.05 26.46 8.26
N GLN A 77 -37.07 25.87 7.62
CA GLN A 77 -38.46 26.33 7.72
C GLN A 77 -39.02 26.16 9.14
N GLU A 78 -38.62 25.10 9.83
CA GLU A 78 -38.99 24.84 11.23
C GLU A 78 -38.20 25.71 12.24
N GLY A 79 -37.28 26.57 11.78
CA GLY A 79 -36.48 27.43 12.65
C GLY A 79 -35.51 26.65 13.55
N LYS A 80 -35.17 25.40 13.22
CA LYS A 80 -34.25 24.57 14.03
C LYS A 80 -32.83 25.14 14.09
N PHE A 81 -32.48 26.05 13.18
CA PHE A 81 -31.21 26.77 13.17
C PHE A 81 -31.29 28.14 13.89
N ASP A 82 -32.47 28.52 14.40
CA ASP A 82 -32.68 29.86 14.94
C ASP A 82 -32.11 30.09 16.33
N ASP A 83 -32.00 29.05 17.14
CA ASP A 83 -31.48 29.10 18.52
C ASP A 83 -30.38 28.04 18.74
N LEU A 84 -29.43 27.97 17.82
CA LEU A 84 -28.29 27.08 18.00
C LEU A 84 -27.43 27.53 19.18
N PRO A 85 -26.94 26.60 20.02
CA PRO A 85 -26.01 26.92 21.09
C PRO A 85 -24.74 27.55 20.49
N GLY A 86 -24.50 28.81 20.81
CA GLY A 86 -23.37 29.57 20.29
C GLY A 86 -23.66 30.46 19.06
N LYS A 87 -24.92 30.54 18.60
CA LYS A 87 -25.33 31.47 17.52
C LYS A 87 -24.92 32.91 17.86
N GLY A 88 -24.22 33.57 16.95
CA GLY A 88 -23.74 34.95 17.10
C GLY A 88 -22.54 35.13 18.01
N LYS A 89 -22.03 34.07 18.66
CA LYS A 89 -20.76 34.12 19.40
C LYS A 89 -19.59 33.87 18.45
N PRO A 90 -18.42 34.51 18.66
CA PRO A 90 -17.21 34.16 17.94
C PRO A 90 -16.95 32.65 18.07
N LEU A 91 -16.67 31.99 16.94
CA LEU A 91 -16.24 30.60 16.97
C LEU A 91 -15.03 30.48 17.90
N PRO A 92 -14.99 29.50 18.83
CA PRO A 92 -13.80 29.26 19.60
C PRO A 92 -12.68 28.87 18.62
N LEU A 93 -11.69 29.75 18.47
CA LEU A 93 -10.49 29.53 17.64
C LEU A 93 -9.54 28.50 18.28
N ASP A 94 -10.07 27.59 19.10
CA ASP A 94 -9.30 26.51 19.69
C ASP A 94 -8.91 25.59 18.52
N GLU A 95 -7.66 25.71 18.06
CA GLU A 95 -7.11 24.98 16.90
C GLU A 95 -7.15 23.45 17.07
N GLU A 96 -7.62 22.96 18.21
CA GLU A 96 -7.72 21.55 18.60
C GLU A 96 -9.11 21.17 19.12
N TRP A 97 -10.20 21.78 18.63
CA TRP A 97 -11.58 21.40 19.01
C TRP A 97 -11.90 19.91 18.79
N PHE A 98 -11.21 19.28 17.83
CA PHE A 98 -11.31 17.86 17.50
C PHE A 98 -10.58 16.95 18.51
N ALA A 99 -9.77 17.51 19.41
CA ALA A 99 -9.01 16.75 20.40
C ALA A 99 -9.67 16.80 21.80
N PRO A 100 -9.68 15.66 22.53
CA PRO A 100 -10.05 15.63 23.94
C PRO A 100 -9.25 16.65 24.78
N PRO A 101 -9.88 17.35 25.74
CA PRO A 101 -9.23 18.40 26.54
C PRO A 101 -7.91 17.97 27.18
N GLU A 102 -7.82 16.72 27.61
CA GLU A 102 -6.67 16.13 28.28
C GLU A 102 -5.46 15.97 27.34
N LEU A 103 -5.72 15.85 26.03
CA LEU A 103 -4.69 15.67 25.00
C LEU A 103 -4.25 16.99 24.34
N ARG A 104 -5.03 18.07 24.47
CA ARG A 104 -4.70 19.37 23.85
C ARG A 104 -3.33 19.92 24.27
N PRO A 105 -2.90 19.86 25.54
CA PRO A 105 -1.57 20.33 25.93
C PRO A 105 -0.44 19.53 25.28
N ALA A 106 -0.60 18.20 25.18
CA ALA A 106 0.37 17.33 24.52
C ALA A 106 0.43 17.60 23.01
N ILE A 107 -0.72 17.78 22.35
CA ILE A 107 -0.80 18.13 20.93
C ILE A 107 -0.18 19.50 20.66
N ARG A 108 -0.44 20.50 21.50
CA ARG A 108 0.18 21.83 21.42
C ARG A 108 1.69 21.75 21.61
N LEU A 109 2.16 20.98 22.58
CA LEU A 109 3.58 20.76 22.81
C LEU A 109 4.25 20.16 21.57
N LEU A 110 3.68 19.09 21.00
CA LEU A 110 4.19 18.44 19.79
C LEU A 110 4.19 19.39 18.58
N LYS A 111 3.10 20.15 18.37
CA LYS A 111 3.03 21.20 17.33
C LYS A 111 4.12 22.26 17.54
N SER A 112 4.26 22.77 18.77
CA SER A 112 5.20 23.84 19.11
C SER A 112 6.66 23.41 19.04
N ALA A 113 6.93 22.12 19.30
CA ALA A 113 8.27 21.54 19.19
C ALA A 113 8.67 21.27 17.73
N GLY A 114 7.77 21.46 16.76
CA GLY A 114 8.03 21.21 15.34
C GLY A 114 8.31 19.74 15.01
N VAL A 115 8.00 18.82 15.93
CA VAL A 115 8.29 17.40 15.77
C VAL A 115 7.25 16.82 14.83
N LEU A 116 7.68 16.55 13.59
CA LEU A 116 6.86 15.83 12.65
C LEU A 116 6.69 14.40 13.15
N PRO A 117 5.48 13.83 13.03
CA PRO A 117 5.32 12.40 13.20
C PRO A 117 6.34 11.65 12.36
N ASP A 118 6.94 10.63 12.96
CA ASP A 118 7.92 9.71 12.39
C ASP A 118 7.66 9.30 10.92
N TRP A 119 6.40 9.07 10.54
CA TRP A 119 6.01 8.69 9.18
C TRP A 119 6.09 9.88 8.19
N LEU A 120 5.84 11.12 8.65
CA LEU A 120 6.01 12.33 7.84
C LEU A 120 7.49 12.64 7.57
N GLU A 121 8.37 12.39 8.54
CA GLU A 121 9.82 12.51 8.32
C GLU A 121 10.31 11.51 7.27
N ARG A 122 9.86 10.25 7.39
CA ARG A 122 10.16 9.21 6.38
C ARG A 122 9.61 9.59 5.00
N ALA A 123 8.42 10.17 4.91
CA ALA A 123 7.86 10.63 3.64
C ALA A 123 8.72 11.69 2.96
N ARG A 124 9.25 12.66 3.73
CA ARG A 124 10.16 13.69 3.21
C ARG A 124 11.47 13.08 2.72
N GLU A 125 12.04 12.14 3.48
CA GLU A 125 13.29 11.48 3.10
C GLU A 125 13.11 10.59 1.85
N ILE A 126 11.97 9.90 1.73
CA ILE A 126 11.63 9.15 0.51
C ILE A 126 11.62 10.08 -0.70
N GLU A 127 10.97 11.23 -0.60
CA GLU A 127 10.87 12.18 -1.71
C GLU A 127 12.24 12.74 -2.10
N ARG A 128 13.05 13.11 -1.12
CA ARG A 128 14.42 13.58 -1.35
C ARG A 128 15.26 12.53 -2.09
N LEU A 129 15.24 11.28 -1.62
CA LEU A 129 16.06 10.22 -2.22
C LEU A 129 15.55 9.82 -3.62
N ARG A 130 14.25 9.95 -3.89
CA ARG A 130 13.69 9.81 -5.25
C ARG A 130 14.27 10.89 -6.18
N GLU A 131 14.29 12.14 -5.74
CA GLU A 131 14.89 13.23 -6.51
C GLU A 131 16.39 13.02 -6.75
N ASP A 132 17.13 12.52 -5.74
CA ASP A 132 18.54 12.18 -5.88
C ASP A 132 18.77 11.04 -6.88
N ALA A 133 17.91 10.01 -6.90
CA ALA A 133 17.97 8.94 -7.90
C ALA A 133 17.72 9.49 -9.33
N LEU A 134 16.72 10.37 -9.49
CA LEU A 134 16.46 11.06 -10.75
C LEU A 134 17.60 11.99 -11.16
N ARG A 135 18.31 12.59 -10.21
CA ARG A 135 19.50 13.40 -10.47
C ARG A 135 20.62 12.53 -11.04
N LEU A 136 20.91 11.39 -10.43
CA LEU A 136 21.93 10.46 -10.96
C LEU A 136 21.55 9.94 -12.35
N TRP A 137 20.26 9.69 -12.59
CA TRP A 137 19.77 9.34 -13.93
C TRP A 137 20.07 10.43 -14.97
N ARG A 138 19.76 11.70 -14.65
CA ARG A 138 20.07 12.85 -15.53
C ARG A 138 21.56 13.02 -15.80
N ILE A 139 22.40 12.74 -14.81
CA ILE A 139 23.87 12.74 -14.99
C ILE A 139 24.27 11.65 -15.98
N ALA A 140 23.75 10.42 -15.83
CA ALA A 140 24.01 9.33 -16.76
C ALA A 140 23.55 9.69 -18.19
N GLU A 141 22.39 10.33 -18.35
CA GLU A 141 21.90 10.81 -19.66
C GLU A 141 22.84 11.84 -20.29
N HIS A 142 23.39 12.75 -19.49
CA HIS A 142 24.33 13.76 -19.98
C HIS A 142 25.71 13.16 -20.33
N GLU A 143 26.19 12.18 -19.57
CA GLU A 143 27.47 11.52 -19.80
C GLU A 143 27.43 10.51 -20.95
N TYR A 144 26.25 9.95 -21.23
CA TYR A 144 26.07 8.86 -22.19
C TYR A 144 26.67 9.12 -23.59
N PRO A 145 26.49 10.29 -24.25
CA PRO A 145 27.07 10.54 -25.57
C PRO A 145 28.60 10.45 -25.58
N HIS A 146 29.24 10.85 -24.48
CA HIS A 146 30.68 10.72 -24.32
C HIS A 146 31.07 9.28 -23.98
N ALA A 147 30.31 8.62 -23.11
CA ALA A 147 30.53 7.23 -22.73
C ALA A 147 30.52 6.29 -23.95
N CYS A 148 29.64 6.53 -24.94
CA CYS A 148 29.58 5.76 -26.18
C CYS A 148 30.88 5.79 -27.01
N GLN A 149 31.73 6.81 -26.83
CA GLN A 149 33.00 6.95 -27.54
C GLN A 149 34.14 6.18 -26.87
N LEU A 150 33.91 5.65 -25.67
CA LEU A 150 34.90 4.87 -24.93
C LEU A 150 35.06 3.46 -25.51
N SER A 151 36.13 2.77 -25.11
CA SER A 151 36.26 1.33 -25.37
C SER A 151 35.10 0.56 -24.72
N ALA A 152 34.77 -0.60 -25.28
CA ALA A 152 33.69 -1.43 -24.77
C ALA A 152 33.84 -1.76 -23.27
N GLU A 153 35.07 -2.06 -22.82
CA GLU A 153 35.37 -2.31 -21.41
C GLU A 153 35.01 -1.11 -20.52
N ARG A 154 35.47 0.09 -20.89
CA ARG A 154 35.20 1.32 -20.13
C ARG A 154 33.73 1.75 -20.19
N PHE A 155 33.04 1.48 -21.29
CA PHE A 155 31.59 1.72 -21.38
C PHE A 155 30.82 0.82 -20.42
N ILE A 156 31.17 -0.47 -20.34
CA ILE A 156 30.55 -1.41 -19.40
C ILE A 156 30.80 -0.97 -17.95
N GLU A 157 32.04 -0.58 -17.63
CA GLU A 157 32.40 -0.06 -16.30
C GLU A 157 31.58 1.17 -15.92
N TRP A 158 31.50 2.16 -16.82
CA TRP A 158 30.68 3.35 -16.61
C TRP A 158 29.21 2.98 -16.40
N ARG A 159 28.64 2.16 -17.28
CA ARG A 159 27.22 1.78 -17.23
C ARG A 159 26.88 1.07 -15.92
N GLU A 160 27.74 0.14 -15.50
CA GLU A 160 27.55 -0.57 -14.23
C GLU A 160 27.68 0.38 -13.05
N ALA A 161 28.70 1.25 -13.02
CA ALA A 161 28.88 2.23 -11.95
C ALA A 161 27.69 3.20 -11.83
N SER A 162 27.19 3.72 -12.96
CA SER A 162 26.01 4.59 -13.00
C SER A 162 24.77 3.87 -12.47
N TRP A 163 24.53 2.62 -12.91
CA TRP A 163 23.42 1.82 -12.42
C TRP A 163 23.52 1.54 -10.92
N GLN A 164 24.70 1.16 -10.43
CA GLN A 164 24.94 0.86 -9.00
C GLN A 164 24.61 2.07 -8.11
N GLY A 165 24.98 3.28 -8.53
CA GLY A 165 24.64 4.51 -7.83
C GLY A 165 23.13 4.75 -7.72
N ILE A 166 22.41 4.64 -8.84
CA ILE A 166 20.95 4.82 -8.90
C ILE A 166 20.23 3.72 -8.09
N MET A 167 20.66 2.46 -8.27
CA MET A 167 20.10 1.29 -7.57
C MET A 167 20.22 1.42 -6.06
N THR A 168 21.38 1.88 -5.55
CA THR A 168 21.60 2.08 -4.11
C THR A 168 20.58 3.04 -3.51
N LEU A 169 20.29 4.15 -4.19
CA LEU A 169 19.28 5.11 -3.75
C LEU A 169 17.87 4.51 -3.81
N MET A 170 17.52 3.79 -4.87
CA MET A 170 16.21 3.14 -4.97
C MET A 170 16.00 2.06 -3.90
N GLN A 171 17.02 1.28 -3.57
CA GLN A 171 16.97 0.30 -2.47
C GLN A 171 16.80 0.97 -1.11
N ARG A 172 17.45 2.12 -0.90
CA ARG A 172 17.27 2.94 0.30
C ARG A 172 15.84 3.46 0.39
N VAL A 173 15.28 3.96 -0.72
CA VAL A 173 13.88 4.39 -0.82
C VAL A 173 12.94 3.23 -0.48
N ASN A 174 13.13 2.05 -1.06
CA ASN A 174 12.29 0.88 -0.79
C ASN A 174 12.30 0.48 0.70
N SER A 175 13.45 0.58 1.34
CA SER A 175 13.59 0.31 2.78
C SER A 175 12.79 1.32 3.63
N LEU A 176 12.82 2.61 3.24
CA LEU A 176 12.04 3.64 3.91
C LEU A 176 10.54 3.51 3.63
N ILE A 177 10.16 3.14 2.41
CA ILE A 177 8.76 2.88 2.02
C ILE A 177 8.18 1.75 2.86
N LEU A 178 8.94 0.68 3.09
CA LEU A 178 8.51 -0.41 3.96
C LEU A 178 8.23 0.13 5.39
N ALA A 179 9.16 0.89 5.95
CA ALA A 179 8.99 1.48 7.28
C ALA A 179 7.80 2.46 7.33
N TYR A 180 7.64 3.30 6.31
CA TYR A 180 6.53 4.24 6.18
C TYR A 180 5.19 3.50 6.12
N ASN A 181 5.04 2.52 5.22
CA ASN A 181 3.79 1.78 5.04
C ASN A 181 3.39 0.99 6.30
N CYS A 182 4.35 0.62 7.16
CA CYS A 182 4.08 -0.04 8.44
C CYS A 182 3.76 0.92 9.60
N THR A 183 4.13 2.20 9.50
CA THR A 183 3.99 3.17 10.60
C THR A 183 2.98 4.27 10.32
N ALA A 184 2.60 4.47 9.06
CA ALA A 184 1.64 5.47 8.67
C ALA A 184 0.21 5.09 9.12
N PRO A 185 -0.60 6.08 9.53
CA PRO A 185 -1.98 5.83 9.92
C PRO A 185 -2.82 5.34 8.72
N ALA A 186 -3.94 4.67 8.99
CA ALA A 186 -4.77 4.03 7.96
C ALA A 186 -5.33 4.97 6.87
N ASN A 187 -5.35 6.27 7.13
CA ASN A 187 -5.79 7.30 6.18
C ASN A 187 -4.66 7.88 5.32
N ALA A 188 -3.40 7.53 5.60
CA ALA A 188 -2.26 7.96 4.79
C ALA A 188 -2.14 7.08 3.54
N ASN A 189 -1.85 7.71 2.39
CA ASN A 189 -1.65 6.97 1.15
C ASN A 189 -0.39 6.10 1.25
N PRO A 190 -0.47 4.80 0.90
CA PRO A 190 0.71 3.93 0.86
C PRO A 190 1.65 4.36 -0.26
N GLN A 191 2.95 4.28 -0.01
CA GLN A 191 3.99 4.55 -0.99
C GLN A 191 4.33 3.27 -1.75
N ILE A 192 4.54 3.39 -3.06
CA ILE A 192 4.86 2.26 -3.95
C ILE A 192 6.39 2.13 -4.08
N PRO A 193 6.97 0.95 -3.79
CA PRO A 193 8.40 0.71 -3.95
C PRO A 193 8.79 0.62 -5.43
N PHE A 194 10.05 0.97 -5.72
CA PHE A 194 10.65 0.76 -7.03
C PHE A 194 10.78 -0.73 -7.36
N GLN A 195 10.44 -1.09 -8.59
CA GLN A 195 10.67 -2.41 -9.15
C GLN A 195 12.09 -2.46 -9.73
N ILE A 196 13.08 -2.78 -8.89
CA ILE A 196 14.51 -2.65 -9.22
C ILE A 196 14.88 -3.38 -10.51
N GLU A 197 14.37 -4.60 -10.73
CA GLU A 197 14.71 -5.38 -11.93
C GLU A 197 14.14 -4.73 -13.20
N ALA A 198 12.88 -4.26 -13.15
CA ALA A 198 12.27 -3.56 -14.29
C ALA A 198 12.98 -2.24 -14.61
N GLU A 199 13.38 -1.49 -13.59
CA GLU A 199 14.17 -0.26 -13.78
C GLU A 199 15.56 -0.56 -14.35
N ARG A 200 16.16 -1.70 -13.98
CA ARG A 200 17.44 -2.15 -14.55
C ARG A 200 17.30 -2.43 -16.04
N GLU A 201 16.31 -3.22 -16.41
CA GLU A 201 16.04 -3.55 -17.82
C GLU A 201 15.84 -2.27 -18.64
N ARG A 202 15.06 -1.32 -18.11
CA ARG A 202 14.84 -0.01 -18.72
C ARG A 202 16.15 0.78 -18.87
N PHE A 203 16.98 0.83 -17.83
CA PHE A 203 18.27 1.52 -17.87
C PHE A 203 19.19 0.90 -18.93
N TYR A 204 19.33 -0.42 -18.96
CA TYR A 204 20.21 -1.11 -19.89
C TYR A 204 19.73 -1.01 -21.34
N ALA A 205 18.41 -0.99 -21.57
CA ALA A 205 17.82 -0.77 -22.89
C ALA A 205 18.03 0.67 -23.39
N GLN A 206 18.04 1.66 -22.49
CA GLN A 206 18.28 3.06 -22.83
C GLN A 206 19.77 3.33 -23.12
N PHE A 207 20.66 2.76 -22.30
CA PHE A 207 22.11 2.97 -22.36
C PHE A 207 22.82 1.78 -23.04
N GLU A 208 22.56 1.61 -24.33
CA GLU A 208 23.15 0.56 -25.17
C GLU A 208 24.16 1.15 -26.15
N GLN A 209 25.42 0.68 -26.09
CA GLN A 209 26.44 1.09 -27.05
C GLN A 209 26.14 0.44 -28.41
N ARG A 210 25.73 1.28 -29.38
CA ARG A 210 25.46 0.89 -30.76
C ARG A 210 26.68 1.04 -31.65
#